data_AF-Q6CXS3-F1
#
_entry.id   AF-Q6CXS3-F1
#
_cell.length_a   1.000
_cell.length_b   1.000
_cell.length_c   1.000
_cell.angle_alpha   90.00
_cell.angle_beta   90.00
_cell.angle_gamma   90.00
#
_symmetry.space_group_name_H-M   'P 1'
#
loop_
_entity.id
_entity.type
_entity.pdbx_description
1 polymer ?
#
loop_
_entity_poly.entity_id
_entity_poly.type
_entity_poly.pdbx_seq_one_letter_code
_entity_poly.pdbx_strand_id
1 'polypeptide(L)'
;MAKVDKTLSKEYISDSDSDNDGSSETVTDVFVPPENYKKCTHLKSFVKPKNLKQKELWLIKLPKSLDVSKLSKLPIDFTAESETGIEQKGKHFSVKEEIQQENSTSGASSSSELTLLTPVDKTKLTVDSSASRSFDKIFTISETAKIPSIDYSKVRVDRKDVLKVKGLKTRHFATGYYEDKDLKKVSKKKRKHD
;
A
#
# COMPACT_ATOMS: atom_id res chain seq x y z
N MET A 1 31.42 -7.05 59.12
CA MET A 1 30.45 -6.28 59.91
C MET A 1 29.27 -5.97 59.03
N ALA A 2 28.06 -6.31 59.48
CA ALA A 2 26.81 -6.22 58.72
C ALA A 2 25.99 -4.99 59.15
N LYS A 3 25.00 -4.67 58.30
CA LYS A 3 23.82 -3.77 58.49
C LYS A 3 24.10 -2.30 58.11
N VAL A 4 23.19 -1.56 57.48
CA VAL A 4 21.72 -1.55 57.56
C VAL A 4 21.13 -1.03 56.22
N ASP A 5 20.17 -1.72 55.63
CA ASP A 5 19.25 -1.19 54.62
C ASP A 5 18.36 -0.11 55.23
N LYS A 6 18.38 1.11 54.67
CA LYS A 6 17.46 2.18 55.06
C LYS A 6 16.43 2.40 53.96
N THR A 7 15.36 1.62 54.00
CA THR A 7 14.11 1.93 53.29
C THR A 7 13.50 3.18 53.90
N LEU A 8 13.41 4.28 53.14
CA LEU A 8 12.60 5.45 53.49
C LEU A 8 11.48 5.62 52.45
N SER A 9 10.30 5.93 52.97
CA SER A 9 8.97 5.84 52.39
C SER A 9 8.69 6.80 51.23
N LYS A 10 7.70 6.40 50.43
CA LYS A 10 7.06 7.16 49.34
C LYS A 10 6.34 8.39 49.92
N GLU A 11 6.35 9.46 49.13
CA GLU A 11 5.70 10.77 49.33
C GLU A 11 6.59 11.82 50.00
N TYR A 12 7.22 12.63 49.16
CA TYR A 12 7.55 14.01 49.48
C TYR A 12 7.14 14.87 48.28
N ILE A 13 6.09 15.68 48.48
CA ILE A 13 5.70 16.77 47.59
C ILE A 13 6.41 18.01 48.15
N SER A 14 7.19 18.69 47.32
CA SER A 14 7.70 20.03 47.65
C SER A 14 7.34 20.95 46.49
N ASP A 15 6.35 21.79 46.73
CA ASP A 15 5.99 22.93 45.91
C ASP A 15 7.04 24.05 46.08
N SER A 16 7.28 24.75 44.97
CA SER A 16 7.72 26.14 44.85
C SER A 16 9.17 26.58 45.21
N ASP A 17 9.73 27.21 44.17
CA ASP A 17 10.59 28.40 44.15
C ASP A 17 12.11 28.34 44.42
N SER A 18 12.83 28.64 43.34
CA SER A 18 13.86 29.69 43.24
C SER A 18 14.78 29.89 44.45
N ASP A 19 15.99 29.34 44.40
CA ASP A 19 17.20 30.12 44.13
C ASP A 19 18.47 29.26 44.28
N ASN A 20 19.26 29.29 43.21
CA ASN A 20 20.71 29.13 43.11
C ASN A 20 21.50 28.83 44.40
N ASP A 21 22.03 27.60 44.52
CA ASP A 21 23.27 27.37 45.27
C ASP A 21 24.25 26.42 44.55
N GLY A 22 25.50 26.88 44.46
CA GLY A 22 26.57 26.39 43.59
C GLY A 22 27.21 25.07 44.02
N SER A 23 26.45 23.98 43.97
CA SER A 23 26.99 22.61 44.01
C SER A 23 26.14 21.66 43.16
N SER A 24 25.94 22.03 41.89
CA SER A 24 25.36 21.12 40.91
C SER A 24 26.42 20.07 40.56
N GLU A 25 26.41 18.93 41.28
CA GLU A 25 26.79 17.66 40.68
C GLU A 25 25.97 17.57 39.40
N THR A 26 26.64 17.81 38.28
CA THR A 26 26.06 17.72 36.95
C THR A 26 25.68 16.27 36.74
N VAL A 27 24.44 15.92 37.08
CA VAL A 27 23.80 14.70 36.63
C VAL A 27 23.73 14.82 35.11
N THR A 28 24.81 14.41 34.46
CA THR A 28 24.87 14.30 33.02
C THR A 28 23.90 13.19 32.66
N ASP A 29 22.69 13.56 32.26
CA ASP A 29 21.74 12.64 31.65
C ASP A 29 22.37 12.15 30.33
N VAL A 30 23.17 11.09 30.43
CA VAL A 30 23.81 10.45 29.29
C VAL A 30 22.74 9.61 28.60
N PHE A 31 22.45 9.95 27.33
CA PHE A 31 21.54 9.17 26.50
C PHE A 31 22.03 7.72 26.38
N VAL A 32 21.16 6.77 26.75
CA VAL A 32 21.38 5.34 26.57
C VAL A 32 20.38 4.80 25.55
N PRO A 33 20.82 4.26 24.40
CA PRO A 33 19.92 3.66 23.43
C PRO A 33 19.35 2.33 23.94
N PRO A 34 18.23 1.83 23.38
CA PRO A 34 17.73 0.49 23.72
C PRO A 34 18.76 -0.60 23.40
N GLU A 35 18.72 -1.72 24.12
CA GLU A 35 19.79 -2.74 24.18
C GLU A 35 20.29 -3.25 22.83
N ASN A 36 19.42 -3.37 21.82
CA ASN A 36 19.77 -3.91 20.50
C ASN A 36 20.14 -2.84 19.46
N TYR A 37 20.21 -1.57 19.84
CA TYR A 37 20.58 -0.47 18.95
C TYR A 37 22.08 -0.18 19.06
N LYS A 38 22.75 -0.14 17.92
CA LYS A 38 24.18 0.20 17.82
C LYS A 38 24.34 1.51 17.07
N LYS A 39 25.27 2.35 17.53
CA LYS A 39 25.62 3.60 16.86
C LYS A 39 26.29 3.31 15.51
N CYS A 40 25.81 3.94 14.45
CA CYS A 40 26.45 3.89 13.13
C CYS A 40 27.76 4.70 13.15
N THR A 41 28.91 4.04 12.92
CA THR A 41 30.24 4.67 12.94
C THR A 41 30.85 4.92 11.55
N HIS A 42 30.20 4.41 10.50
CA HIS A 42 30.72 4.42 9.13
C HIS A 42 29.65 4.94 8.15
N LEU A 43 29.13 6.13 8.38
CA LEU A 43 28.26 6.81 7.43
C LEU A 43 29.05 7.11 6.14
N LYS A 44 28.46 6.77 4.99
CA LYS A 44 29.02 7.06 3.67
C LYS A 44 28.82 8.54 3.33
N SER A 45 29.75 9.15 2.59
CA SER A 45 29.63 10.54 2.15
C SER A 45 28.44 10.73 1.21
N PHE A 46 27.68 11.81 1.42
CA PHE A 46 26.66 12.28 0.49
C PHE A 46 27.23 13.41 -0.36
N VAL A 47 27.24 13.25 -1.68
CA VAL A 47 27.82 14.25 -2.59
C VAL A 47 26.82 15.39 -2.77
N LYS A 48 27.07 16.52 -2.09
CA LYS A 48 26.30 17.75 -2.31
C LYS A 48 26.69 18.36 -3.65
N PRO A 49 25.75 18.59 -4.58
CA PRO A 49 26.08 19.24 -5.83
C PRO A 49 26.40 20.72 -5.59
N LYS A 50 27.52 21.21 -6.15
CA LYS A 50 27.93 22.62 -6.05
C LYS A 50 26.92 23.58 -6.67
N ASN A 51 26.20 23.12 -7.71
CA ASN A 51 25.16 23.88 -8.41
C ASN A 51 23.82 23.15 -8.28
N LEU A 52 22.98 23.59 -7.34
CA LEU A 52 21.64 23.03 -7.08
C LEU A 52 20.58 23.48 -8.09
N LYS A 53 20.87 24.43 -8.97
CA LYS A 53 19.91 24.95 -9.97
C LYS A 53 19.70 24.01 -11.16
N GLN A 54 20.60 23.07 -11.39
CA GLN A 54 20.57 22.16 -12.55
C GLN A 54 20.34 20.70 -12.16
N LYS A 55 20.07 20.43 -10.88
CA LYS A 55 19.89 19.06 -10.38
C LYS A 55 18.67 19.01 -9.49
N GLU A 56 18.02 17.86 -9.51
CA GLU A 56 16.81 17.57 -8.75
C GLU A 56 17.13 16.61 -7.61
N LEU A 57 16.43 16.79 -6.49
CA LEU A 57 16.45 15.91 -5.33
C LEU A 57 15.15 15.09 -5.29
N TRP A 58 15.26 13.78 -5.49
CA TRP A 58 14.11 12.88 -5.53
C TRP A 58 14.02 11.99 -4.30
N LEU A 59 12.78 11.70 -3.87
CA LEU A 59 12.47 10.65 -2.91
C LEU A 59 11.72 9.52 -3.62
N ILE A 60 12.19 8.28 -3.47
CA ILE A 60 11.58 7.13 -4.14
C ILE A 60 11.21 6.09 -3.08
N LYS A 61 9.91 5.84 -2.93
CA LYS A 61 9.35 4.76 -2.10
C LYS A 61 9.34 3.47 -2.89
N LEU A 62 9.93 2.42 -2.32
CA LEU A 62 10.17 1.13 -2.98
C LEU A 62 9.65 -0.02 -2.12
N PRO A 63 9.08 -1.07 -2.71
CA PRO A 63 8.75 -2.29 -1.98
C PRO A 63 10.03 -3.10 -1.70
N LYS A 64 10.10 -3.75 -0.55
CA LYS A 64 11.26 -4.58 -0.16
C LYS A 64 11.55 -5.74 -1.12
N SER A 65 10.54 -6.15 -1.90
CA SER A 65 10.64 -7.23 -2.88
C SER A 65 11.42 -6.82 -4.15
N LEU A 66 11.53 -5.52 -4.43
CA LEU A 66 12.24 -4.98 -5.59
C LEU A 66 13.72 -4.75 -5.27
N ASP A 67 14.60 -5.35 -6.06
CA ASP A 67 16.04 -5.28 -5.86
C ASP A 67 16.65 -4.19 -6.76
N VAL A 68 16.90 -3.02 -6.16
CA VAL A 68 17.42 -1.82 -6.83
C VAL A 68 18.80 -2.05 -7.45
N SER A 69 19.61 -2.95 -6.89
CA SER A 69 20.96 -3.22 -7.39
C SER A 69 20.99 -3.83 -8.80
N LYS A 70 19.87 -4.42 -9.22
CA LYS A 70 19.70 -5.08 -10.52
C LYS A 70 18.96 -4.22 -11.54
N LEU A 71 18.50 -3.03 -11.14
CA LEU A 71 17.81 -2.10 -12.04
C LEU A 71 18.85 -1.26 -12.79
N SER A 72 18.84 -1.35 -14.11
CA SER A 72 19.68 -0.50 -14.98
C SER A 72 19.00 0.80 -15.38
N LYS A 73 17.66 0.82 -15.36
CA LYS A 73 16.83 1.96 -15.78
C LYS A 73 15.65 2.09 -14.83
N LEU A 74 15.26 3.34 -14.57
CA LEU A 74 14.03 3.68 -13.88
C LEU A 74 13.07 4.25 -14.94
N PRO A 75 12.03 3.50 -15.34
CA PRO A 75 11.05 3.99 -16.30
C PRO A 75 10.15 5.00 -15.60
N ILE A 76 10.32 6.28 -15.94
CA ILE A 76 9.51 7.39 -15.41
C ILE A 76 8.76 7.97 -16.58
N ASP A 77 7.46 8.10 -16.42
CA ASP A 77 6.64 8.90 -17.32
C ASP A 77 6.52 10.33 -16.78
N PHE A 78 7.01 11.30 -17.54
CA PHE A 78 6.91 12.72 -17.20
C PHE A 78 5.65 13.38 -17.75
N THR A 79 4.91 12.72 -18.65
CA THR A 79 3.66 13.23 -19.24
C THR A 79 2.41 12.60 -18.63
N ALA A 80 2.57 11.58 -17.79
CA ALA A 80 1.50 10.84 -17.12
C ALA A 80 0.48 10.20 -18.08
N GLU A 81 0.85 9.99 -19.34
CA GLU A 81 -0.01 9.41 -20.37
C GLU A 81 0.02 7.88 -20.38
N SER A 82 1.04 7.27 -19.76
CA SER A 82 1.32 5.84 -19.81
C SER A 82 1.75 5.25 -18.47
N GLU A 83 1.20 4.08 -18.13
CA GLU A 83 1.67 3.31 -16.98
C GLU A 83 3.06 2.74 -17.27
N THR A 84 4.09 3.34 -16.68
CA THR A 84 5.45 2.81 -16.74
C THR A 84 5.63 1.69 -15.73
N GLY A 85 6.03 0.53 -16.24
CA GLY A 85 6.15 -0.70 -15.47
C GLY A 85 7.59 -1.20 -15.35
N ILE A 86 7.93 -1.76 -14.19
CA ILE A 86 9.15 -2.55 -13.99
C ILE A 86 8.71 -4.01 -13.82
N GLU A 87 9.36 -4.92 -14.54
CA GLU A 87 9.17 -6.35 -14.33
C GLU A 87 10.43 -6.96 -13.72
N GLN A 88 10.28 -7.63 -12.58
CA GLN A 88 11.39 -8.31 -11.91
C GLN A 88 10.90 -9.58 -11.22
N LYS A 89 11.54 -10.72 -11.49
CA LYS A 89 11.21 -12.03 -10.89
C LYS A 89 9.73 -12.43 -11.06
N GLY A 90 9.12 -12.12 -12.20
CA GLY A 90 7.71 -12.43 -12.50
C GLY A 90 6.69 -11.57 -11.74
N LYS A 91 7.13 -10.48 -11.10
CA LYS A 91 6.28 -9.46 -10.50
C LYS A 91 6.29 -8.20 -11.36
N HIS A 92 5.14 -7.56 -11.48
CA HIS A 92 5.01 -6.26 -12.12
C HIS A 92 4.95 -5.17 -11.05
N PHE A 93 5.59 -4.05 -11.33
CA PHE A 93 5.57 -2.88 -10.47
C PHE A 93 5.22 -1.65 -11.30
N SER A 94 4.32 -0.81 -10.81
CA SER A 94 4.03 0.50 -11.41
C SER A 94 4.83 1.60 -10.72
N VAL A 95 5.33 2.55 -11.50
CA VAL A 95 5.95 3.78 -10.99
C VAL A 95 4.93 4.91 -11.09
N LYS A 96 4.69 5.63 -10.00
CA LYS A 96 3.80 6.80 -9.97
C LYS A 96 4.50 7.99 -9.32
N GLU A 97 4.41 9.16 -9.95
CA GLU A 97 4.80 10.43 -9.33
C GLU A 97 3.70 10.86 -8.37
N GLU A 98 4.08 11.18 -7.14
CA GLU A 98 3.19 11.73 -6.13
C GLU A 98 3.19 13.25 -6.27
N ILE A 99 2.12 13.78 -6.86
CA ILE A 99 1.89 15.22 -6.92
C ILE A 99 1.59 15.67 -5.49
N GLN A 100 2.47 16.48 -4.91
CA GLN A 100 2.23 17.09 -3.61
C GLN A 100 0.94 17.91 -3.73
N GLN A 101 -0.12 17.48 -3.05
CA GLN A 101 -1.30 18.32 -2.88
C GLN A 101 -0.88 19.55 -2.10
N GLU A 102 -0.77 20.68 -2.78
CA GLU A 102 -0.69 21.98 -2.14
C GLU A 102 -1.98 22.12 -1.32
N ASN A 103 -1.90 21.94 0.00
CA ASN A 103 -2.98 22.25 0.93
C ASN A 103 -3.15 23.78 0.95
N SER A 104 -3.77 24.30 -0.10
CA SER A 104 -4.23 25.68 -0.23
C SER A 104 -5.48 25.88 0.61
N THR A 105 -5.34 25.75 1.94
CA THR A 105 -6.31 26.27 2.90
C THR A 105 -5.56 26.87 4.09
N SER A 106 -5.63 28.21 4.16
CA SER A 106 -5.29 29.07 5.30
C SER A 106 -3.84 29.07 5.82
N GLY A 107 -3.08 30.10 5.40
CA GLY A 107 -2.37 30.97 6.34
C GLY A 107 -1.14 30.45 7.09
N ALA A 108 -0.64 29.24 6.80
CA ALA A 108 0.66 28.79 7.28
C ALA A 108 1.36 28.04 6.14
N SER A 109 2.37 28.69 5.56
CA SER A 109 3.28 28.10 4.58
C SER A 109 4.09 26.97 5.25
N SER A 110 3.47 25.81 5.44
CA SER A 110 4.08 24.68 6.13
C SER A 110 4.90 23.87 5.15
N SER A 111 6.21 24.11 5.24
CA SER A 111 7.33 23.21 4.92
C SER A 111 6.96 21.74 4.77
N SER A 112 7.52 21.11 3.74
CA SER A 112 7.58 19.65 3.55
C SER A 112 7.77 18.90 4.87
N GLU A 113 6.87 17.98 5.20
CA GLU A 113 6.93 17.14 6.42
C GLU A 113 8.25 16.37 6.57
N LEU A 114 8.98 16.20 5.48
CA LEU A 114 10.21 15.43 5.40
C LEU A 114 11.42 16.36 5.29
N THR A 115 12.44 16.08 6.10
CA THR A 115 13.73 16.79 6.11
C THR A 115 14.87 15.84 5.75
N LEU A 116 15.75 16.25 4.83
CA LEU A 116 16.95 15.48 4.49
C LEU A 116 18.05 15.70 5.54
N LEU A 117 18.46 14.61 6.18
CA LEU A 117 19.64 14.57 7.04
C LEU A 117 20.86 14.10 6.23
N THR A 118 21.94 14.88 6.24
CA THR A 118 23.18 14.55 5.53
C THR A 118 24.35 14.37 6.50
N PRO A 119 25.31 13.49 6.21
CA PRO A 119 26.48 13.29 7.06
C PRO A 119 27.43 14.48 6.96
N VAL A 120 27.83 15.02 8.11
CA VAL A 120 28.95 15.97 8.23
C VAL A 120 30.27 15.21 8.34
N ASP A 121 30.25 14.12 9.11
CA ASP A 121 31.35 13.19 9.27
C ASP A 121 30.83 11.74 9.23
N LYS A 122 31.68 10.76 9.55
CA LYS A 122 31.32 9.33 9.54
C LYS A 122 30.33 8.93 10.65
N THR A 123 30.03 9.82 11.59
CA THR A 123 29.34 9.53 12.86
C THR A 123 28.19 10.48 13.20
N LYS A 124 28.08 11.62 12.52
CA LYS A 124 27.13 12.70 12.80
C LYS A 124 26.36 13.09 11.54
N LEU A 125 25.06 13.33 11.74
CA LEU A 125 24.15 13.86 10.73
C LEU A 125 23.77 15.29 11.10
N THR A 126 23.55 16.13 10.09
CA THR A 126 22.94 17.45 10.27
C THR A 126 21.82 17.64 9.26
N VAL A 127 20.86 18.49 9.62
CA VAL A 127 19.92 19.04 8.66
C VAL A 127 20.72 19.84 7.64
N ASP A 128 20.53 19.54 6.36
CA ASP A 128 21.22 20.30 5.32
C ASP A 128 20.51 21.64 5.11
N SER A 129 20.99 22.71 5.76
CA SER A 129 20.39 24.05 5.68
C SER A 129 20.44 24.65 4.27
N SER A 130 21.38 24.21 3.43
CA SER A 130 21.44 24.59 2.02
C SER A 130 20.46 23.78 1.15
N ALA A 131 19.94 22.69 1.69
CA ALA A 131 18.87 21.87 1.13
C ALA A 131 17.64 21.92 2.05
N SER A 132 17.28 23.11 2.57
CA SER A 132 15.92 23.41 3.05
C SER A 132 14.86 23.35 1.91
N ARG A 133 15.22 22.68 0.82
CA ARG A 133 14.43 22.46 -0.37
C ARG A 133 13.71 21.15 -0.12
N SER A 134 12.38 21.23 -0.16
CA SER A 134 11.52 20.06 -0.30
C SER A 134 12.02 19.15 -1.42
N PHE A 135 11.71 17.86 -1.36
CA PHE A 135 11.99 16.95 -2.48
C PHE A 135 11.33 17.51 -3.75
N ASP A 136 12.10 17.63 -4.83
CA ASP A 136 11.62 18.18 -6.10
C ASP A 136 10.58 17.24 -6.73
N LYS A 137 10.79 15.93 -6.61
CA LYS A 137 9.84 14.88 -7.03
C LYS A 137 9.80 13.76 -6.01
N ILE A 138 8.61 13.21 -5.81
CA ILE A 138 8.38 12.03 -4.97
C ILE A 138 7.78 10.95 -5.85
N PHE A 139 8.36 9.75 -5.84
CA PHE A 139 7.87 8.61 -6.60
C PHE A 139 7.50 7.48 -5.67
N THR A 140 6.38 6.81 -5.97
CA THR A 140 6.00 5.55 -5.33
C THR A 140 6.03 4.44 -6.35
N ILE A 141 6.84 3.42 -6.08
CA ILE A 141 6.84 2.17 -6.81
C ILE A 141 5.99 1.16 -6.03
N SER A 142 4.97 0.61 -6.67
CA SER A 142 4.04 -0.36 -6.06
C SER A 142 3.94 -1.62 -6.89
N GLU A 143 3.85 -2.78 -6.24
CA GLU A 143 3.58 -4.05 -6.91
C GLU A 143 2.16 -4.02 -7.50
N THR A 144 2.04 -4.35 -8.78
CA THR A 144 0.77 -4.41 -9.51
C THR A 144 0.46 -5.83 -9.92
N ALA A 145 -0.81 -6.21 -9.80
CA ALA A 145 -1.32 -7.49 -10.24
C ALA A 145 -2.10 -7.31 -11.54
N LYS A 146 -1.87 -8.20 -12.51
CA LYS A 146 -2.67 -8.24 -13.74
C LYS A 146 -4.01 -8.90 -13.45
N ILE A 147 -5.07 -8.11 -13.45
CA ILE A 147 -6.44 -8.62 -13.29
C ILE A 147 -6.89 -9.18 -14.66
N PRO A 148 -7.27 -10.47 -14.75
CA PRO A 148 -7.71 -11.05 -16.00
C PRO A 148 -9.07 -10.48 -16.43
N SER A 149 -9.26 -10.31 -17.73
CA SER A 149 -10.56 -9.92 -18.29
C SER A 149 -11.56 -11.08 -18.16
N ILE A 150 -12.83 -10.75 -17.96
CA ILE A 150 -13.92 -11.72 -17.90
C ILE A 150 -14.25 -12.19 -19.31
N ASP A 151 -14.26 -13.50 -19.51
CA ASP A 151 -14.75 -14.10 -20.75
C ASP A 151 -16.28 -14.17 -20.72
N TYR A 152 -16.91 -13.07 -21.17
CA TYR A 152 -18.37 -12.95 -21.20
C TYR A 152 -19.05 -14.01 -22.07
N SER A 153 -18.39 -14.50 -23.13
CA SER A 153 -18.94 -15.55 -24.00
C SER A 153 -19.09 -16.89 -23.28
N LYS A 154 -18.19 -17.19 -22.33
CA LYS A 154 -18.30 -18.39 -21.48
C LYS A 154 -19.30 -18.23 -20.35
N VAL A 155 -19.36 -17.04 -19.75
CA VAL A 155 -20.15 -16.81 -18.53
C VAL A 155 -21.62 -16.48 -18.86
N ARG A 156 -21.88 -15.81 -19.97
CA ARG A 156 -23.23 -15.48 -20.43
C ARG A 156 -23.85 -16.69 -21.14
N VAL A 157 -24.35 -17.63 -20.35
CA VAL A 157 -25.10 -18.78 -20.84
C VAL A 157 -26.60 -18.46 -20.79
N ASP A 158 -27.29 -18.67 -21.90
CA ASP A 158 -28.73 -18.50 -21.97
C ASP A 158 -29.44 -19.44 -20.99
N ARG A 159 -30.56 -18.97 -20.46
CA ARG A 159 -31.39 -19.77 -19.56
C ARG A 159 -31.84 -21.03 -20.29
N LYS A 160 -31.48 -22.20 -19.73
CA LYS A 160 -31.99 -23.48 -20.21
C LYS A 160 -33.44 -23.64 -19.76
N ASP A 161 -34.31 -23.97 -20.71
CA ASP A 161 -35.69 -24.33 -20.41
C ASP A 161 -35.77 -25.56 -19.50
N VAL A 162 -36.86 -25.64 -18.73
CA VAL A 162 -37.12 -26.79 -17.86
C VAL A 162 -37.25 -28.05 -18.71
N LEU A 163 -36.52 -29.10 -18.32
CA LEU A 163 -36.56 -30.40 -19.00
C LEU A 163 -37.98 -30.97 -18.96
N LYS A 164 -38.63 -31.02 -20.12
CA LYS A 164 -39.93 -31.69 -20.26
C LYS A 164 -39.71 -33.20 -20.25
N VAL A 165 -40.32 -33.88 -19.29
CA VAL A 165 -40.30 -35.35 -19.20
C VAL A 165 -40.97 -35.92 -20.46
N LYS A 166 -40.25 -36.75 -21.22
CA LYS A 166 -40.79 -37.43 -22.40
C LYS A 166 -41.66 -38.61 -21.97
N GLY A 167 -42.69 -38.92 -22.76
CA GLY A 167 -43.54 -40.10 -22.53
C GLY A 167 -44.58 -39.93 -21.42
N LEU A 168 -44.95 -38.69 -21.08
CA LEU A 168 -46.12 -38.45 -20.25
C LEU A 168 -47.36 -39.04 -20.94
N LYS A 169 -48.03 -39.95 -20.24
CA LYS A 169 -49.26 -40.59 -20.69
C LYS A 169 -50.38 -40.30 -19.70
N THR A 170 -51.61 -40.27 -20.18
CA THR A 170 -52.80 -40.13 -19.35
C THR A 170 -52.85 -41.30 -18.36
N ARG A 171 -52.75 -41.02 -17.05
CA ARG A 171 -52.79 -42.05 -16.00
C ARG A 171 -54.14 -42.18 -15.31
N HIS A 172 -55.02 -41.20 -15.50
CA HIS A 172 -56.29 -41.13 -14.80
C HIS A 172 -57.43 -41.10 -15.82
N PHE A 173 -58.39 -42.00 -15.65
CA PHE A 173 -59.62 -42.11 -16.43
C PHE A 173 -60.79 -42.13 -15.46
N ALA A 174 -61.94 -41.55 -15.86
CA ALA A 174 -63.16 -41.67 -15.07
C ALA A 174 -63.62 -43.13 -15.00
N THR A 175 -64.36 -43.50 -13.95
CA THR A 175 -64.88 -44.86 -13.76
C THR A 175 -65.66 -45.32 -14.99
N GLY A 176 -65.27 -46.44 -15.59
CA GLY A 176 -65.88 -46.98 -16.81
C GLY A 176 -65.16 -46.63 -18.13
N TYR A 177 -64.11 -45.81 -18.10
CA TYR A 177 -63.27 -45.48 -19.27
C TYR A 177 -61.84 -46.03 -19.09
N TYR A 178 -61.22 -46.48 -20.19
CA TYR A 178 -59.87 -47.05 -20.18
C TYR A 178 -58.99 -46.48 -21.30
N GLU A 179 -57.70 -46.84 -21.28
CA GLU A 179 -56.73 -46.46 -22.30
C GLU A 179 -57.00 -47.26 -23.60
N ASP A 180 -57.88 -46.74 -24.46
CA ASP A 180 -58.19 -47.36 -25.75
C ASP A 180 -56.97 -47.31 -26.68
N LYS A 181 -56.47 -48.49 -27.07
CA LYS A 181 -55.30 -48.62 -27.97
C LYS A 181 -55.54 -48.06 -29.39
N ASP A 182 -56.79 -47.78 -29.76
CA ASP A 182 -57.22 -47.47 -31.13
C ASP A 182 -57.42 -45.97 -31.45
N LEU A 183 -57.34 -45.07 -30.46
CA LEU A 183 -57.54 -43.63 -30.67
C LEU A 183 -56.44 -42.95 -31.52
N LYS A 184 -55.31 -43.62 -31.78
CA LYS A 184 -54.21 -43.10 -32.64
C LYS A 184 -54.59 -42.90 -34.11
N LYS A 185 -55.72 -43.44 -34.58
CA LYS A 185 -56.14 -43.34 -35.99
C LYS A 185 -56.97 -42.10 -36.33
N VAL A 186 -57.52 -41.37 -35.35
CA VAL A 186 -58.56 -40.36 -35.62
C VAL A 186 -58.01 -38.93 -35.83
N SER A 187 -56.82 -38.59 -35.35
CA SER A 187 -56.33 -37.20 -35.37
C SER A 187 -55.59 -36.76 -36.65
N LYS A 188 -55.37 -37.63 -37.65
CA LYS A 188 -54.65 -37.28 -38.89
C LYS A 188 -55.49 -36.60 -39.99
N LYS A 189 -56.77 -36.28 -39.75
CA LYS A 189 -57.62 -35.56 -40.73
C LYS A 189 -58.14 -34.22 -40.18
N LYS A 190 -57.38 -33.14 -40.36
CA LYS A 190 -57.89 -31.76 -40.47
C LYS A 190 -56.96 -30.95 -41.39
N ARG A 191 -57.28 -30.97 -42.69
CA ARG A 191 -57.85 -29.87 -43.51
C ARG A 191 -56.80 -28.82 -43.93
N LYS A 192 -56.33 -28.96 -45.18
CA LYS A 192 -55.89 -27.82 -46.02
C LYS A 192 -57.12 -26.96 -46.33
N HIS A 193 -56.97 -25.65 -46.22
CA HIS A 193 -57.66 -24.69 -47.07
C HIS A 193 -56.76 -23.45 -47.21
N ASP A 194 -56.84 -22.87 -48.40
CA ASP A 194 -56.10 -21.72 -48.94
C ASP A 194 -55.97 -20.50 -48.02
#